data_AF-A0A7S2BAU0-F1
#
_entry.id   AF-A0A7S2BAU0-F1
#
_cell.length_a   1.000
_cell.length_b   1.000
_cell.length_c   1.000
_cell.angle_alpha   90.00
_cell.angle_beta   90.00
_cell.angle_gamma   90.00
#
_symmetry.space_group_name_H-M   'P 1'
#
loop_
_entity.id
_entity.type
_entity.pdbx_description
1 polymer ?
#
loop_
_entity_poly.entity_id
_entity_poly.type
_entity_poly.pdbx_seq_one_letter_code
_entity_poly.pdbx_strand_id
1 'polypeptide(L)'
;MPEHPESVPINALVAIDGTPLGDDPTDAPTIWDMGRMIATARIVMPRTMVRLSAGRLSFSESEQSMMFMAGANSIFNGDKLLTTANPAFDADQALFKRLGLKGKPAHTEALESPLKDRVMIQHTTKEVQMQA
;
A
#
# COMPACT_ATOMS: atom_id res chain seq x y z
N MET A 1 -5.57 19.83 8.10
CA MET A 1 -6.90 19.34 7.65
C MET A 1 -7.60 18.74 8.86
N PRO A 2 -8.95 18.78 8.93
CA PRO A 2 -9.69 18.34 10.12
C PRO A 2 -9.79 16.82 10.29
N GLU A 3 -9.52 16.01 9.25
CA GLU A 3 -9.62 14.55 9.28
C GLU A 3 -8.31 13.88 8.84
N HIS A 4 -8.07 12.68 9.38
CA HIS A 4 -6.96 11.82 8.96
C HIS A 4 -7.17 11.25 7.56
N PRO A 5 -6.09 11.00 6.79
CA PRO A 5 -6.20 10.37 5.47
C PRO A 5 -6.74 8.94 5.56
N GLU A 6 -7.38 8.46 4.50
CA GLU A 6 -7.85 7.08 4.41
C GLU A 6 -6.70 6.05 4.39
N SER A 7 -5.55 6.44 3.83
CA SER A 7 -4.35 5.60 3.73
C SER A 7 -3.10 6.44 3.93
N VAL A 8 -2.14 5.92 4.69
CA VAL A 8 -0.79 6.48 4.87
C VAL A 8 0.24 5.44 4.46
N PRO A 9 0.99 5.68 3.38
CA PRO A 9 2.10 4.82 3.02
C PRO A 9 3.32 5.12 3.90
N ILE A 10 3.97 4.05 4.37
CA ILE A 10 5.28 4.10 5.00
C ILE A 10 6.23 3.32 4.09
N ASN A 11 7.20 4.04 3.54
CA ASN A 11 8.25 3.50 2.67
C ASN A 11 9.54 3.38 3.48
N ALA A 12 10.26 2.28 3.31
CA ALA A 12 11.69 2.25 3.61
C ALA A 12 12.45 2.83 2.42
N LEU A 13 13.53 3.56 2.71
CA LEU A 13 14.42 4.09 1.67
C LEU A 13 14.95 2.92 0.83
N VAL A 14 14.77 3.02 -0.48
CA VAL A 14 15.46 2.15 -1.44
C VAL A 14 16.60 2.97 -2.04
N ALA A 15 17.83 2.63 -1.68
CA ALA A 15 19.02 3.26 -2.20
C ALA A 15 19.11 3.02 -3.72
N ILE A 16 19.27 4.12 -4.48
CA ILE A 16 19.42 4.09 -5.94
C ILE A 16 20.74 4.76 -6.29
N ASP A 17 21.61 4.03 -6.98
CA ASP A 17 22.91 4.51 -7.43
C ASP A 17 22.80 5.85 -8.19
N GLY A 18 23.67 6.80 -7.86
CA GLY A 18 23.67 8.14 -8.46
C GLY A 18 22.67 9.11 -7.82
N THR A 19 21.92 8.70 -6.80
CA THR A 19 21.21 9.63 -5.90
C THR A 19 22.07 9.92 -4.67
N PRO A 20 21.97 11.12 -4.06
CA PRO A 20 22.76 11.44 -2.86
C PRO A 20 22.60 10.45 -1.70
N LEU A 21 21.43 9.80 -1.59
CA LEU A 21 21.13 8.79 -0.56
C LEU A 21 21.40 7.35 -1.02
N GLY A 22 21.79 7.15 -2.28
CA GLY A 22 22.22 5.85 -2.80
C GLY A 22 23.69 5.58 -2.51
N ASP A 23 24.52 6.62 -2.63
CA ASP A 23 25.97 6.51 -2.50
C ASP A 23 26.44 6.41 -1.03
N ASP A 24 25.57 6.79 -0.08
CA ASP A 24 25.75 6.61 1.37
C ASP A 24 24.42 6.18 2.03
N PRO A 25 24.14 4.87 2.12
CA PRO A 25 22.88 4.36 2.68
C PRO A 25 22.93 4.20 4.19
N THR A 26 23.88 4.83 4.90
CA THR A 26 24.00 4.72 6.36
C THR A 26 22.72 5.12 7.11
N ASP A 27 21.88 5.93 6.49
CA ASP A 27 20.58 6.39 7.02
C ASP A 27 19.38 5.52 6.59
N ALA A 28 19.59 4.33 6.03
CA ALA A 28 18.51 3.42 5.71
C ALA A 28 17.77 2.97 6.99
N PRO A 29 16.43 3.04 7.05
CA PRO A 29 15.69 2.75 8.26
C PRO A 29 15.79 1.26 8.64
N THR A 30 16.06 1.01 9.92
CA THR A 30 16.07 -0.35 10.47
C THR A 30 14.65 -0.87 10.68
N ILE A 31 14.51 -2.17 10.96
CA ILE A 31 13.22 -2.74 11.38
C ILE A 31 12.63 -2.02 12.61
N TRP A 32 13.47 -1.54 13.53
CA TRP A 32 13.00 -0.84 14.73
C TRP A 32 12.46 0.55 14.40
N ASP A 33 13.07 1.24 13.44
CA ASP A 33 12.60 2.53 12.95
C ASP A 33 11.27 2.38 12.22
N MET A 34 11.19 1.37 11.33
CA MET A 34 9.97 1.04 10.60
C MET A 34 8.84 0.64 11.54
N GLY A 35 9.11 -0.28 12.47
CA GLY A 35 8.13 -0.74 13.46
C GLY A 35 7.63 0.40 14.35
N ARG A 36 8.53 1.28 14.82
CA ARG A 36 8.16 2.48 15.58
C ARG A 36 7.28 3.42 14.77
N MET A 37 7.65 3.71 13.53
CA MET A 37 6.86 4.59 12.66
C MET A 37 5.47 4.01 12.39
N ILE A 38 5.38 2.72 12.07
CA ILE A 38 4.11 2.01 11.82
C ILE A 38 3.22 2.01 13.07
N ALA A 39 3.77 1.63 14.22
CA ALA A 39 3.03 1.63 15.49
C ALA A 39 2.54 3.03 15.85
N THR A 40 3.37 4.05 15.64
CA THR A 40 3.01 5.45 15.89
C THR A 40 1.86 5.87 14.97
N ALA A 41 1.95 5.59 13.67
CA ALA A 41 0.89 5.89 12.71
C ALA A 41 -0.42 5.18 13.06
N ARG A 42 -0.36 3.90 13.46
CA ARG A 42 -1.53 3.13 13.92
C ARG A 42 -2.18 3.73 15.16
N ILE A 43 -1.39 4.15 16.16
CA ILE A 43 -1.91 4.72 17.41
C ILE A 43 -2.52 6.11 17.17
N VAL A 44 -1.83 6.98 16.43
CA VAL A 44 -2.28 8.35 16.15
C VAL A 44 -3.50 8.36 15.21
N MET A 45 -3.53 7.43 14.25
CA MET A 45 -4.55 7.38 13.19
C MET A 45 -5.23 5.99 13.14
N PRO A 46 -6.03 5.60 14.15
CA PRO A 46 -6.50 4.23 14.32
C PRO A 46 -7.38 3.71 13.18
N ARG A 47 -8.08 4.61 12.46
CA ARG A 47 -8.97 4.26 11.33
C ARG A 47 -8.25 4.26 9.97
N THR A 48 -7.07 4.84 9.88
CA THR A 48 -6.30 4.95 8.64
C THR A 48 -5.68 3.61 8.27
N MET A 49 -5.66 3.29 6.98
CA MET A 49 -4.88 2.17 6.47
C MET A 49 -3.40 2.56 6.51
N VAL A 50 -2.60 1.79 7.25
CA VAL A 50 -1.15 1.99 7.32
C VAL A 50 -0.53 1.02 6.33
N ARG A 51 0.02 1.55 5.24
CA ARG A 51 0.50 0.76 4.10
C ARG A 51 2.01 0.59 4.14
N LEU A 52 2.47 -0.63 4.40
CA LEU A 52 3.87 -1.02 4.23
C LEU A 52 4.16 -1.10 2.73
N SER A 53 4.90 -0.13 2.21
CA SER A 53 4.95 0.18 0.78
C SER A 53 6.33 -0.19 0.16
N ALA A 54 7.13 0.79 -0.27
CA ALA A 54 8.43 0.52 -0.89
C ALA A 54 9.49 0.03 0.12
N GLY A 55 10.48 -0.72 -0.39
CA GLY A 55 11.63 -1.20 0.39
C GLY A 55 11.40 -2.49 1.18
N ARG A 56 10.27 -3.18 0.99
CA ARG A 56 9.97 -4.45 1.68
C ARG A 56 11.01 -5.54 1.45
N LEU A 57 11.61 -5.60 0.26
CA LEU A 57 12.63 -6.60 -0.09
C LEU A 57 13.93 -6.45 0.73
N SER A 58 14.15 -5.30 1.37
CA SER A 58 15.28 -5.09 2.28
C SER A 58 15.09 -5.74 3.64
N PHE A 59 13.91 -6.29 3.93
CA PHE A 59 13.57 -6.92 5.21
C PHE A 59 13.23 -8.39 5.03
N SER A 60 13.71 -9.21 5.96
CA SER A 60 13.34 -10.62 6.07
C SER A 60 11.84 -10.78 6.31
N GLU A 61 11.34 -11.99 6.06
CA GLU A 61 9.94 -12.33 6.30
C GLU A 61 9.52 -12.10 7.77
N SER A 62 10.38 -12.44 8.72
CA SER A 62 10.14 -12.20 10.15
C SER A 62 10.05 -10.72 10.49
N GLU A 63 10.88 -9.88 9.87
CA GLU A 63 10.85 -8.43 10.06
C GLU A 63 9.58 -7.83 9.46
N GLN A 64 9.18 -8.28 8.27
CA GLN A 64 7.90 -7.89 7.69
C GLN A 64 6.71 -8.33 8.55
N SER A 65 6.78 -9.53 9.14
CA SER A 65 5.77 -10.03 10.08
C SER A 65 5.63 -9.11 11.30
N MET A 66 6.76 -8.65 11.86
CA MET A 66 6.76 -7.68 12.96
C MET A 66 6.11 -6.36 12.55
N MET A 67 6.34 -5.87 11.32
CA MET A 67 5.70 -4.65 10.81
C MET A 67 4.17 -4.80 10.66
N PHE A 68 3.67 -5.96 10.25
CA PHE A 68 2.24 -6.25 10.29
C PHE A 68 1.69 -6.26 11.73
N MET A 69 2.40 -6.89 12.67
CA MET A 69 2.03 -6.86 14.09
C MET A 69 2.04 -5.46 14.69
N ALA A 70 2.96 -4.59 14.24
CA ALA A 70 3.04 -3.19 14.67
C ALA A 70 1.84 -2.35 14.21
N GLY A 71 1.07 -2.80 13.21
CA GLY A 71 -0.17 -2.16 12.79
C GLY A 71 -0.31 -1.88 11.29
N ALA A 72 0.66 -2.29 10.47
CA ALA A 72 0.50 -2.24 9.01
C ALA A 72 -0.62 -3.19 8.57
N ASN A 73 -1.47 -2.75 7.64
CA ASN A 73 -2.61 -3.53 7.16
C ASN A 73 -2.89 -3.36 5.66
N SER A 74 -1.90 -2.89 4.91
CA SER A 74 -1.97 -2.69 3.46
C SER A 74 -0.58 -2.81 2.86
N ILE A 75 -0.49 -3.29 1.62
CA ILE A 75 0.75 -3.35 0.81
C ILE A 75 0.44 -2.99 -0.65
N PHE A 76 1.48 -2.74 -1.45
CA PHE A 76 1.39 -2.86 -2.90
C PHE A 76 1.60 -4.32 -3.32
N ASN A 77 0.73 -4.82 -4.19
CA ASN A 77 0.78 -6.19 -4.71
C ASN A 77 1.12 -6.18 -6.20
N GLY A 78 1.94 -7.12 -6.64
CA GLY A 78 2.51 -7.20 -8.00
C GLY A 78 4.04 -7.18 -7.99
N ASP A 79 4.68 -7.52 -9.11
CA ASP A 79 6.13 -7.82 -9.15
C ASP A 79 7.03 -6.57 -9.12
N LYS A 80 6.49 -5.39 -9.44
CA LYS A 80 7.23 -4.13 -9.44
C LYS A 80 6.41 -2.98 -8.85
N LEU A 81 7.13 -2.02 -8.27
CA LEU A 81 6.60 -0.71 -7.93
C LEU A 81 6.79 0.24 -9.12
N LEU A 82 6.98 1.53 -8.85
CA LEU A 82 7.19 2.52 -9.91
C LEU A 82 8.49 2.29 -10.69
N THR A 83 9.61 2.08 -9.98
CA THR A 83 10.94 1.86 -10.56
C THR A 83 11.74 0.74 -9.91
N THR A 84 11.24 0.17 -8.80
CA THR A 84 11.95 -0.82 -7.97
C THR A 84 11.19 -2.13 -7.90
N ALA A 85 11.90 -3.22 -7.60
CA ALA A 85 11.30 -4.53 -7.39
C ALA A 85 10.38 -4.53 -6.15
N ASN A 86 9.36 -5.38 -6.19
CA ASN A 86 8.44 -5.62 -5.08
C ASN A 86 8.46 -7.13 -4.75
N PRO A 87 8.07 -7.57 -3.54
CA PRO A 87 7.84 -8.97 -3.29
C PRO A 87 6.86 -9.56 -4.30
N ALA A 88 7.18 -10.76 -4.79
CA ALA A 88 6.32 -11.48 -5.72
C ALA A 88 4.98 -11.83 -5.05
N PHE A 89 3.92 -11.87 -5.85
CA PHE A 89 2.57 -12.17 -5.38
C PHE A 89 2.51 -13.44 -4.51
N ASP A 90 3.14 -14.53 -4.96
CA ASP A 90 3.12 -15.82 -4.26
C ASP A 90 3.87 -15.77 -2.92
N ALA A 91 4.92 -14.96 -2.82
CA ALA A 91 5.65 -14.76 -1.57
C ALA A 91 4.79 -14.05 -0.53
N ASP A 92 4.05 -13.02 -0.96
CA ASP A 92 3.10 -12.29 -0.10
C ASP A 92 1.96 -13.20 0.36
N GLN A 93 1.40 -14.01 -0.56
CA GLN A 93 0.35 -14.96 -0.22
C GLN A 93 0.82 -16.01 0.78
N ALA A 94 2.06 -16.52 0.63
CA ALA A 94 2.64 -17.47 1.57
C ALA A 94 2.81 -16.84 2.96
N LEU A 95 3.32 -15.61 3.03
CA LEU A 95 3.45 -14.85 4.28
C LEU A 95 2.09 -14.63 4.95
N PHE A 96 1.09 -14.16 4.21
CA PHE A 96 -0.24 -13.90 4.75
C PHE A 96 -0.90 -15.16 5.28
N LYS A 97 -0.72 -16.30 4.58
CA LYS A 97 -1.21 -17.60 5.05
C LYS A 97 -0.56 -18.00 6.38
N ARG A 98 0.75 -17.81 6.54
CA ARG A 98 1.47 -18.12 7.79
C ARG A 98 1.02 -17.23 8.95
N LEU A 99 0.76 -15.95 8.69
CA LEU A 99 0.32 -14.98 9.70
C LEU A 99 -1.20 -15.02 9.97
N GLY A 100 -1.98 -15.79 9.20
CA GLY A 100 -3.44 -15.81 9.31
C GLY A 100 -4.12 -14.52 8.87
N LEU A 101 -3.44 -13.70 8.06
CA LEU A 101 -3.98 -12.44 7.53
C LEU A 101 -4.96 -12.70 6.40
N LYS A 102 -6.03 -11.91 6.36
CA LYS A 102 -7.07 -11.98 5.33
C LYS A 102 -7.12 -10.66 4.57
N GLY A 103 -7.04 -10.75 3.24
CA GLY A 103 -7.21 -9.60 2.37
C GLY A 103 -8.62 -9.01 2.49
N LYS A 104 -8.73 -7.70 2.30
CA LYS A 104 -10.03 -7.04 2.12
C LYS A 104 -10.70 -7.62 0.86
N PRO A 105 -12.01 -7.88 0.85
CA PRO A 105 -12.72 -8.25 -0.36
C PRO A 105 -12.47 -7.23 -1.47
N ALA A 106 -12.38 -7.70 -2.72
CA ALA A 106 -12.35 -6.81 -3.86
C ALA A 106 -13.55 -5.86 -3.81
N HIS A 107 -13.35 -4.60 -4.22
CA HIS A 107 -14.46 -3.66 -4.33
C HIS A 107 -15.46 -4.21 -5.36
N THR A 108 -16.61 -4.69 -4.90
CA THR A 108 -17.71 -5.07 -5.78
C THR A 108 -18.29 -3.82 -6.43
N GLU A 109 -18.68 -3.93 -7.69
CA GLU A 109 -19.36 -2.83 -8.39
C GLU A 109 -20.59 -2.36 -7.61
N ALA A 110 -20.94 -1.08 -7.79
CA ALA A 110 -22.20 -0.58 -7.27
C ALA A 110 -23.33 -1.47 -7.81
N LEU A 111 -24.18 -1.99 -6.92
CA LEU A 111 -25.35 -2.76 -7.31
C LEU A 111 -26.15 -1.95 -8.34
N GLU A 112 -26.52 -2.58 -9.46
CA GLU A 112 -27.37 -1.92 -10.45
C GLU A 112 -28.67 -1.48 -9.78
N SER A 113 -29.03 -0.21 -9.96
CA SER A 113 -30.29 0.28 -9.46
C SER A 113 -31.42 -0.53 -10.09
N PRO A 114 -32.38 -1.06 -9.31
CA PRO A 114 -33.58 -1.71 -9.86
C PRO A 114 -34.45 -0.75 -10.70
N LEU A 115 -34.07 0.52 -10.84
CA LEU A 115 -34.69 1.53 -11.68
C LEU A 115 -33.99 1.74 -13.04
N LYS A 116 -32.98 0.94 -13.40
CA LYS A 116 -32.21 1.08 -14.65
C LYS A 116 -33.10 1.15 -15.90
N ASP A 117 -34.23 0.45 -15.88
CA ASP A 117 -35.21 0.45 -16.98
C ASP A 117 -36.36 1.46 -16.82
N ARG A 118 -36.44 2.17 -15.68
CA ARG A 118 -37.54 3.11 -15.36
C ARG A 118 -37.14 4.58 -15.48
N VAL A 119 -35.86 4.88 -15.60
CA VAL A 119 -35.37 6.24 -15.81
C VAL A 119 -34.33 6.22 -16.92
N MET A 120 -34.67 6.77 -18.08
CA MET A 120 -33.72 7.08 -19.15
C MET A 120 -32.78 8.18 -18.65
N ILE A 121 -31.75 7.83 -17.89
CA ILE A 121 -30.66 8.75 -17.60
C ILE A 121 -29.74 8.72 -18.82
N GLN A 122 -29.86 9.75 -19.67
CA GLN A 122 -28.86 10.04 -20.69
C GLN A 122 -27.56 10.41 -19.97
N HIS A 123 -26.64 9.45 -19.83
CA HIS A 123 -25.26 9.78 -19.51
C HIS A 123 -24.66 10.48 -20.74
N THR A 124 -24.56 11.82 -20.68
CA THR A 124 -23.69 12.56 -21.58
C THR A 124 -22.25 12.16 -21.26
N THR A 125 -21.72 11.19 -21.99
CA THR A 125 -20.28 10.95 -22.09
C THR A 125 -19.65 12.24 -22.62
N LYS A 126 -18.96 12.99 -21.75
CA LYS A 126 -18.01 14.00 -22.22
C LYS A 126 -16.85 13.25 -22.85
N GLU A 127 -16.78 13.30 -24.18
CA GLU A 127 -15.61 12.87 -24.94
C GLU A 127 -14.37 13.57 -24.39
N VAL A 128 -13.37 12.78 -24.02
CA VAL A 128 -12.02 13.27 -23.73
C VAL A 128 -11.42 13.66 -25.08
N GLN A 129 -11.31 14.97 -25.34
CA GLN A 129 -10.62 15.49 -26.51
C GLN A 129 -9.14 15.11 -26.44
N MET A 130 -8.72 14.23 -27.35
CA MET A 130 -7.32 13.98 -27.68
C MET A 130 -6.98 14.91 -28.86
N GLN A 131 -6.29 16.01 -28.59
CA GLN A 131 -5.66 16.82 -29.64
C GLN A 131 -4.22 16.34 -29.85
N ALA A 132 -3.82 16.36 -31.12
CA ALA A 132 -2.55 15.89 -31.67
C ALA A 132 -1.31 16.60 -31.11
#